data_AF-A0A838W440-F1
#
_entry.id   AF-A0A838W440-F1
#
_cell.length_a   1.000
_cell.length_b   1.000
_cell.length_c   1.000
_cell.angle_alpha   90.00
_cell.angle_beta   90.00
_cell.angle_gamma   90.00
#
_symmetry.space_group_name_H-M   'P 1'
#
loop_
_entity.id
_entity.type
_entity.pdbx_description
1 polymer ?
#
loop_
_entity_poly.entity_id
_entity_poly.type
_entity_poly.pdbx_seq_one_letter_code
_entity_poly.pdbx_strand_id
1 'polypeptide(L)'
;MSSQIHITALYFASAKDATGRRKESIKLPEGTTIRELLLKITSIHPRITNILNTMQISVNYKVVVVDTILKEADEVALLPPVSGG
;
A
#
# COMPACT_ATOMS: atom_id res chain seq x y z
N MET A 1 -23.10 2.14 11.63
CA MET A 1 -22.12 1.05 11.80
C MET A 1 -21.03 1.26 10.76
N SER A 2 -19.77 1.40 11.16
CA SER A 2 -18.68 1.52 10.19
C SER A 2 -18.30 0.12 9.73
N SER A 3 -18.65 -0.22 8.49
CA SER A 3 -18.17 -1.45 7.86
C SER A 3 -16.63 -1.40 7.76
N GLN A 4 -15.99 -2.56 7.86
CA GLN A 4 -14.54 -2.68 7.73
C GLN A 4 -14.21 -3.59 6.56
N ILE A 5 -13.11 -3.27 5.88
CA ILE A 5 -12.52 -4.07 4.83
C ILE A 5 -11.16 -4.63 5.24
N HIS A 6 -10.78 -5.77 4.67
CA HIS A 6 -9.46 -6.37 4.78
C HIS A 6 -8.77 -6.33 3.43
N ILE A 7 -7.57 -5.77 3.40
CA ILE A 7 -6.72 -5.75 2.21
C ILE A 7 -5.40 -6.46 2.49
N THR A 8 -4.66 -6.76 1.44
CA THR A 8 -3.28 -7.25 1.52
C THR A 8 -2.34 -6.20 0.95
N ALA A 9 -1.44 -5.66 1.77
CA ALA A 9 -0.35 -4.82 1.29
C ALA A 9 0.84 -5.71 0.91
N LEU A 10 1.40 -5.51 -0.28
CA LEU A 10 2.55 -6.22 -0.84
C LEU A 10 3.74 -5.25 -0.94
N TYR A 11 4.88 -5.67 -0.42
CA TYR A 11 6.09 -4.86 -0.36
C TYR A 11 7.21 -5.48 -1.20
N PHE A 12 7.76 -4.70 -2.13
CA PHE A 12 8.82 -5.11 -3.03
C PHE A 12 10.09 -4.28 -2.81
N ALA A 13 11.26 -4.88 -3.11
CA ALA A 13 12.57 -4.23 -3.04
C ALA A 13 12.76 -3.35 -1.78
N SER A 14 13.03 -2.05 -1.95
CA SER A 14 13.26 -1.13 -0.84
C SER A 14 12.05 -0.99 0.10
N ALA A 15 10.81 -1.19 -0.37
CA ALA A 15 9.64 -1.24 0.51
C ALA A 15 9.69 -2.47 1.44
N LYS A 16 10.10 -3.63 0.91
CA LYS A 16 10.30 -4.85 1.71
C LYS A 16 11.41 -4.65 2.74
N ASP A 17 12.50 -3.99 2.38
CA ASP A 17 13.62 -3.73 3.28
C ASP A 17 13.24 -2.74 4.38
N ALA A 18 12.45 -1.71 4.04
CA ALA A 18 11.97 -0.72 4.99
C ALA A 18 10.98 -1.30 6.02
N THR A 19 10.06 -2.16 5.57
CA THR A 19 9.03 -2.79 6.43
C THR A 19 9.50 -4.08 7.09
N GLY A 20 10.54 -4.73 6.54
CA GLY A 20 10.98 -6.07 6.94
C GLY A 20 10.00 -7.18 6.56
N ARG A 21 8.99 -6.89 5.74
CA ARG A 21 7.88 -7.79 5.41
C ARG A 21 7.69 -7.87 3.90
N ARG A 22 7.28 -9.03 3.40
CA ARG A 22 6.88 -9.20 1.98
C ARG A 22 5.43 -8.82 1.76
N LYS A 23 4.58 -9.08 2.75
CA LYS A 23 3.17 -8.75 2.76
C LYS A 23 2.64 -8.60 4.17
N GLU A 24 1.53 -7.88 4.32
CA GLU A 24 0.74 -7.84 5.54
C GLU A 24 -0.74 -7.65 5.24
N SER A 25 -1.61 -8.13 6.13
CA SER A 25 -3.05 -7.88 6.03
C SER A 25 -3.42 -6.71 6.91
N ILE A 26 -4.18 -5.75 6.35
CA ILE A 26 -4.54 -4.50 7.02
C ILE A 26 -6.05 -4.38 7.05
N LYS A 27 -6.59 -4.16 8.25
CA LYS A 27 -8.00 -3.83 8.46
C LYS A 27 -8.21 -2.32 8.40
N LEU A 28 -9.15 -1.89 7.57
CA LEU A 28 -9.46 -0.49 7.28
C LEU A 28 -10.98 -0.27 7.35
N PRO A 29 -11.45 0.95 7.65
CA PRO A 29 -12.83 1.32 7.37
C PRO A 29 -13.18 1.14 5.88
N GLU A 30 -14.43 0.77 5.59
CA GLU A 30 -14.94 0.85 4.22
C GLU A 30 -14.91 2.30 3.73
N GLY A 31 -14.54 2.51 2.46
CA GLY A 31 -14.36 3.84 1.88
C GLY A 31 -12.95 4.42 2.03
N THR A 32 -12.03 3.70 2.69
CA THR A 32 -10.63 4.14 2.81
C THR A 32 -9.96 4.23 1.44
N THR A 33 -9.22 5.32 1.22
CA THR A 33 -8.45 5.56 0.00
C THR A 33 -7.01 5.03 0.08
N ILE A 34 -6.33 4.93 -1.06
CA ILE A 34 -4.89 4.64 -1.10
C ILE A 34 -4.09 5.64 -0.26
N ARG A 35 -4.40 6.93 -0.34
CA ARG A 35 -3.74 7.97 0.46
C ARG A 35 -3.80 7.68 1.95
N GLU A 36 -4.98 7.33 2.45
CA GLU A 36 -5.19 7.00 3.86
C GLU A 36 -4.51 5.69 4.26
N LEU A 37 -4.51 4.69 3.37
CA LEU A 37 -3.72 3.47 3.58
C LEU A 37 -2.23 3.79 3.70
N LEU A 38 -1.67 4.63 2.82
CA LEU A 38 -0.26 5.01 2.89
C LEU A 38 0.07 5.72 4.20
N LEU A 39 -0.79 6.63 4.68
CA LEU A 39 -0.62 7.25 5.99
C LEU A 39 -0.58 6.21 7.11
N LYS A 40 -1.48 5.22 7.08
CA LYS A 40 -1.49 4.13 8.05
C LYS A 40 -0.21 3.28 7.97
N ILE A 41 0.25 2.93 6.78
CA ILE A 41 1.50 2.19 6.57
C ILE A 41 2.70 3.00 7.10
N THR A 42 2.77 4.32 6.86
CA THR A 42 3.85 5.15 7.42
C THR A 42 3.84 5.21 8.94
N SER A 43 2.66 5.15 9.56
CA SER A 43 2.55 5.11 11.02
C SER A 43 3.04 3.77 11.60
N ILE A 44 2.86 2.66 10.89
CA ILE A 44 3.29 1.32 11.32
C ILE A 44 4.78 1.10 10.98
N HIS A 45 5.23 1.64 9.85
CA HIS A 45 6.57 1.48 9.30
C HIS A 45 7.20 2.84 8.95
N PRO A 46 7.63 3.65 9.94
CA PRO A 46 8.14 5.00 9.68
C PRO A 46 9.28 5.09 8.67
N ARG A 47 10.11 4.05 8.56
CA ARG A 47 11.23 3.96 7.59
C ARG A 47 10.78 4.00 6.13
N ILE A 48 9.53 3.60 5.84
CA ILE A 48 9.01 3.58 4.47
C ILE A 48 8.75 5.00 3.91
N THR A 49 8.58 5.99 4.80
CA THR A 49 8.26 7.37 4.43
C THR A 49 9.27 7.95 3.43
N ASN A 50 10.56 7.62 3.59
CA ASN A 50 11.64 8.16 2.75
C ASN A 50 11.62 7.67 1.30
N ILE A 51 10.93 6.55 1.02
CA ILE A 51 10.90 5.92 -0.31
C ILE A 51 9.51 5.97 -0.96
N LEU A 52 8.46 6.31 -0.22
CA LEU A 52 7.09 6.31 -0.77
C LEU A 52 6.91 7.25 -1.98
N ASN A 53 7.59 8.39 -1.99
CA ASN A 53 7.47 9.37 -3.08
C ASN A 53 8.04 8.87 -4.42
N THR A 54 8.89 7.83 -4.40
CA THR A 54 9.45 7.24 -5.62
C THR A 54 8.73 5.96 -6.04
N MET A 55 7.79 5.48 -5.22
CA MET A 55 7.07 4.23 -5.44
C MET A 55 5.84 4.45 -6.33
N GLN A 56 5.59 3.47 -7.20
CA GLN A 56 4.30 3.31 -7.85
C GLN A 56 3.39 2.44 -6.98
N ILE A 57 2.11 2.79 -6.93
CA ILE A 57 1.10 2.02 -6.22
C ILE A 57 0.20 1.32 -7.23
N SER A 58 -0.03 0.03 -7.02
CA SER A 58 -1.01 -0.73 -7.79
C SER A 58 -2.04 -1.39 -6.89
N VAL A 59 -3.26 -1.51 -7.40
CA VAL A 59 -4.35 -2.29 -6.81
C VAL A 59 -4.73 -3.36 -7.81
N ASN A 60 -4.70 -4.62 -7.40
CA ASN A 60 -5.03 -5.77 -8.25
C ASN A 60 -4.32 -5.70 -9.62
N TYR A 61 -2.99 -5.54 -9.58
CA TYR A 61 -2.11 -5.48 -10.76
C TYR A 61 -2.29 -4.26 -11.67
N LYS A 62 -3.06 -3.25 -11.25
CA LYS A 62 -3.28 -2.00 -12.00
C LYS A 62 -2.74 -0.81 -11.24
N VAL A 63 -1.93 0.02 -11.89
CA VAL A 63 -1.46 1.28 -11.28
C VAL A 63 -2.66 2.21 -11.10
N VAL A 64 -2.79 2.79 -9.91
CA VAL A 64 -3.93 3.64 -9.53
C VAL A 64 -3.48 4.98 -8.97
N VAL A 65 -4.39 5.94 -8.94
CA VAL A 65 -4.18 7.22 -8.27
C VAL A 65 -4.47 7.10 -6.78
N VAL A 66 -3.87 8.00 -5.99
CA VAL A 66 -3.93 7.98 -4.51
C VAL A 66 -5.34 8.19 -3.93
N ASP A 67 -6.28 8.73 -4.71
CA ASP A 67 -7.67 8.95 -4.28
C ASP A 67 -8.58 7.74 -4.61
N THR A 68 -8.02 6.64 -5.12
CA THR A 68 -8.76 5.40 -5.37
C THR A 68 -9.24 4.78 -4.06
N ILE A 69 -10.52 4.42 -4.01
CA ILE A 69 -11.16 3.76 -2.86
C ILE A 69 -10.84 2.27 -2.89
N LEU A 70 -10.38 1.74 -1.76
CA LEU A 70 -10.09 0.33 -1.55
C LEU A 70 -11.37 -0.46 -1.26
N LYS A 71 -11.33 -1.74 -1.64
CA LYS A 71 -12.42 -2.70 -1.45
C LYS A 71 -11.92 -3.92 -0.66
N GLU A 72 -12.87 -4.72 -0.18
CA GLU A 72 -12.58 -6.00 0.44
C GLU A 72 -11.71 -6.87 -0.47
N ALA A 73 -10.72 -7.51 0.13
CA ALA A 73 -9.76 -8.42 -0.52
C ALA A 73 -8.85 -7.79 -1.58
N ASP A 74 -8.79 -6.46 -1.69
CA ASP A 74 -7.84 -5.81 -2.60
C ASP A 74 -6.38 -6.14 -2.24
N GLU A 75 -5.57 -6.38 -3.28
CA GLU A 75 -4.12 -6.48 -3.16
C GLU A 75 -3.49 -5.15 -3.57
N VAL A 76 -2.80 -4.50 -2.63
CA VAL A 76 -2.14 -3.21 -2.83
C VAL A 76 -0.64 -3.40 -2.85
N ALA A 77 0.03 -3.19 -3.97
CA ALA A 77 1.48 -3.33 -4.08
C ALA A 77 2.21 -1.99 -4.13
N LEU A 78 3.28 -1.89 -3.33
CA LEU A 78 4.25 -0.81 -3.37
C LEU A 78 5.42 -1.25 -4.25
N LEU A 79 5.46 -0.69 -5.47
CA LEU A 79 6.40 -1.07 -6.51
C LEU A 79 7.51 -0.01 -6.60
N PRO A 80 8.80 -0.41 -6.54
CA PRO A 80 9.89 0.52 -6.83
C PRO A 80 9.75 1.05 -8.26
N PRO A 81 10.37 2.19 -8.60
CA PRO A 81 10.40 2.66 -9.98
C PRO A 81 11.00 1.56 -10.86
N VAL A 82 10.27 1.16 -11.90
CA VAL A 82 10.73 0.14 -12.83
C VAL A 82 11.95 0.67 -13.59
N SER A 83 13.13 0.15 -13.27
CA SER A 83 14.28 0.24 -14.18
C SER A 83 13.99 -0.75 -15.32
N GLY A 84 13.28 -0.28 -16.36
CA GLY A 84 13.25 -1.02 -17.61
C GLY A 84 14.69 -1.25 -18.06
N GLY A 85 15.06 -2.51 -18.25
CA GLY A 85 16.30 -2.88 -18.92
C GLY A 85 16.26 -2.54 -20.40
#